data_AF-A0AA42BBQ8-F1
#
_entry.id   AF-A0AA42BBQ8-F1
#
_cell.length_a   1.000
_cell.length_b   1.000
_cell.length_c   1.000
_cell.angle_alpha   90.00
_cell.angle_beta   90.00
_cell.angle_gamma   90.00
#
_symmetry.space_group_name_H-M   'P 1'
#
loop_
_entity.id
_entity.type
_entity.pdbx_description
1 polymer ?
#
loop_
_entity_poly.entity_id
_entity_poly.type
_entity_poly.pdbx_seq_one_letter_code
_entity_poly.pdbx_strand_id
1 'polypeptide(L)'
;MKRLCLAIWAALSLLLGGLAAQALWEAPSLSNGCYLLLVGYYAFCFLQLIRAFFRPWGLLGPRRRTGYWLCLILLPLALLPLRVAYEIWLEGAYRSATGDSGLLGDGVLVWLQDLLGYVGPMLLLLAISAAIAISLLSLLKTQTTR
;
A
#
# COMPACT_ATOMS: atom_id res chain seq x y z
N MET A 1 18.44 20.27 5.85
CA MET A 1 17.90 18.91 5.62
C MET A 1 16.39 18.79 5.92
N LYS A 2 15.91 18.97 7.16
CA LYS A 2 14.47 18.85 7.50
C LYS A 2 13.52 19.71 6.63
N ARG A 3 13.89 20.97 6.39
CA ARG A 3 13.08 21.91 5.58
C ARG A 3 13.01 21.49 4.10
N LEU A 4 14.07 20.90 3.56
CA LEU A 4 14.09 20.37 2.18
C LEU A 4 13.17 19.16 2.05
N CYS A 5 13.23 18.20 2.98
CA CYS A 5 12.32 17.05 2.97
C CYS A 5 10.85 17.48 3.10
N LEU A 6 10.55 18.49 3.93
CA LEU A 6 9.20 19.05 4.04
C LEU A 6 8.78 19.81 2.78
N ALA A 7 9.69 20.54 2.13
CA ALA A 7 9.40 21.23 0.87
C ALA A 7 9.12 20.24 -0.27
N ILE A 8 9.94 19.19 -0.41
CA ILE A 8 9.73 18.10 -1.38
C ILE A 8 8.40 17.38 -1.09
N TRP A 9 8.14 17.04 0.17
CA TRP A 9 6.87 16.44 0.59
C TRP A 9 5.67 17.33 0.27
N ALA A 10 5.76 18.63 0.54
CA ALA A 10 4.68 19.58 0.27
C ALA A 10 4.44 19.71 -1.24
N ALA A 11 5.49 19.85 -2.05
CA ALA A 11 5.38 19.91 -3.50
C ALA A 11 4.73 18.64 -4.08
N LEU A 12 5.20 17.46 -3.67
CA LEU A 12 4.64 16.18 -4.12
C LEU A 12 3.19 15.99 -3.67
N SER A 13 2.88 16.30 -2.41
CA SER A 13 1.51 16.16 -1.88
C SER A 13 0.54 17.12 -2.54
N LEU A 14 0.99 18.33 -2.88
CA LEU A 14 0.18 19.35 -3.54
C LEU A 14 -0.04 19.02 -5.02
N LEU A 15 0.97 18.47 -5.71
CA LEU A 15 0.82 17.93 -7.06
C LEU A 15 -0.16 16.74 -7.09
N LEU A 16 0.06 15.73 -6.24
CA LEU A 16 -0.80 14.55 -6.17
C LEU A 16 -2.23 14.89 -5.73
N GLY A 17 -2.37 15.77 -4.74
CA GLY A 17 -3.67 16.26 -4.27
C GLY A 17 -4.39 17.08 -5.34
N GLY A 18 -3.66 17.91 -6.08
CA GLY A 18 -4.19 18.67 -7.21
C GLY A 18 -4.69 17.77 -8.33
N LEU A 19 -3.90 16.76 -8.72
CA LEU A 19 -4.33 15.77 -9.73
C LEU A 19 -5.54 14.96 -9.27
N ALA A 20 -5.58 14.55 -7.99
CA ALA A 20 -6.73 13.84 -7.43
C ALA A 20 -7.99 14.71 -7.38
N ALA A 21 -7.86 15.98 -6.99
CA ALA A 21 -8.97 16.94 -6.97
C ALA A 21 -9.47 17.26 -8.38
N GLN A 22 -8.55 17.40 -9.34
CA GLN A 22 -8.89 17.56 -10.75
C GLN A 22 -9.65 16.34 -11.28
N ALA A 23 -9.17 15.12 -11.03
CA ALA A 23 -9.86 13.90 -11.43
C ALA A 23 -11.26 13.78 -10.82
N LEU A 24 -11.43 14.21 -9.56
CA LEU A 24 -12.75 14.25 -8.91
C LEU A 24 -13.67 15.32 -9.51
N TRP A 25 -13.11 16.47 -9.90
CA TRP A 25 -13.85 17.55 -10.54
C TRP A 25 -14.32 17.18 -11.95
N GLU A 26 -13.46 16.50 -12.72
CA GLU A 26 -13.78 16.03 -14.07
C GLU A 26 -14.80 14.89 -14.06
N ALA A 27 -14.69 13.97 -13.08
CA ALA A 27 -15.61 12.86 -12.93
C ALA A 27 -15.92 12.60 -11.45
N PRO A 28 -17.03 13.14 -10.92
CA PRO A 28 -17.43 12.92 -9.55
C PRO A 28 -17.89 11.47 -9.37
N SER A 29 -16.98 10.63 -8.89
CA SER A 29 -17.19 9.20 -8.66
C SER A 29 -16.67 8.82 -7.28
N LEU A 30 -17.28 7.78 -6.68
CA LEU A 30 -16.83 7.25 -5.39
C LEU A 30 -15.38 6.76 -5.44
N SER A 31 -14.94 6.22 -6.59
CA SER A 31 -13.55 5.83 -6.80
C SER A 31 -12.59 7.01 -6.73
N ASN A 32 -12.93 8.15 -7.34
CA ASN A 32 -12.11 9.36 -7.30
C ASN A 32 -12.11 9.99 -5.90
N GLY A 33 -13.23 9.90 -5.18
CA GLY A 33 -13.32 10.31 -3.77
C GLY A 33 -12.42 9.45 -2.87
N CYS A 34 -12.45 8.13 -3.04
CA CYS A 34 -11.55 7.20 -2.34
C CYS A 34 -10.08 7.46 -2.71
N TYR A 35 -9.78 7.74 -3.97
CA TYR A 35 -8.43 8.08 -4.43
C TYR A 35 -7.90 9.35 -3.75
N LEU A 36 -8.73 10.40 -3.67
CA LEU A 36 -8.38 11.65 -2.97
C LEU A 36 -8.15 11.43 -1.46
N LEU A 37 -8.99 10.62 -0.81
CA LEU A 37 -8.79 10.20 0.58
C LEU A 37 -7.48 9.43 0.77
N LEU A 38 -7.14 8.53 -0.16
CA LEU A 38 -5.91 7.75 -0.14
C LEU A 38 -4.68 8.67 -0.28
N VAL A 39 -4.73 9.64 -1.19
CA VAL A 39 -3.68 10.65 -1.36
C VAL A 39 -3.50 11.46 -0.07
N GLY A 40 -4.60 11.91 0.55
CA GLY A 40 -4.57 12.60 1.84
C GLY A 40 -3.98 11.74 2.97
N TYR A 41 -4.36 10.46 3.02
CA TYR A 41 -3.84 9.49 3.97
C TYR A 41 -2.31 9.31 3.84
N TYR A 42 -1.81 9.13 2.61
CA TYR A 42 -0.37 9.02 2.37
C TYR A 42 0.35 10.32 2.71
N ALA A 43 -0.16 11.47 2.28
CA ALA A 43 0.44 12.76 2.60
C ALA A 43 0.57 12.94 4.11
N PHE A 44 -0.46 12.60 4.89
CA PHE A 44 -0.43 12.63 6.35
C PHE A 44 0.57 11.65 6.95
N CYS A 45 0.59 10.40 6.50
CA CYS A 45 1.51 9.38 7.02
C CYS A 45 2.98 9.74 6.73
N PHE A 46 3.30 10.20 5.52
CA PHE A 46 4.65 10.64 5.16
C PHE A 46 5.08 11.88 5.93
N LEU A 47 4.18 12.84 6.17
CA LEU A 47 4.47 14.00 7.02
C LEU A 47 4.88 13.58 8.43
N GLN A 48 4.13 12.65 9.01
CA GLN A 48 4.39 12.15 10.36
C GLN A 48 5.65 11.29 10.42
N LEU A 49 5.95 10.53 9.36
CA LEU A 49 7.21 9.80 9.21
C LEU A 49 8.40 10.76 9.17
N ILE A 50 8.34 11.83 8.37
CA ILE A 50 9.38 12.86 8.30
C ILE A 50 9.56 13.52 9.67
N ARG A 51 8.46 13.89 10.35
CA ARG A 51 8.50 14.45 11.70
C ARG A 51 9.15 13.50 12.71
N ALA A 52 8.84 12.21 12.65
CA ALA A 52 9.41 11.19 13.52
C ALA A 52 10.90 10.94 13.23
N PHE A 53 11.32 10.99 11.96
CA PHE A 53 12.71 10.76 11.54
C PHE A 53 13.64 11.89 12.01
N PHE A 54 13.20 13.15 11.90
CA PHE A 54 13.96 14.34 12.30
C PHE A 54 13.87 14.67 13.81
N ARG A 55 13.33 13.78 14.65
CA ARG A 55 13.30 13.97 16.11
C ARG A 55 14.65 13.54 16.71
N PRO A 56 15.25 14.35 17.61
CA PRO A 56 16.60 14.10 18.13
C PRO A 56 16.69 12.75 18.85
N TRP A 57 17.77 12.02 18.58
CA TRP A 57 17.98 10.63 19.01
C TRP A 57 18.11 10.47 20.53
N GLY A 58 18.52 11.52 21.24
CA GLY A 58 18.87 11.45 22.67
C GLY A 58 17.73 11.70 23.67
N LEU A 59 16.53 12.12 23.24
CA LEU A 59 15.48 12.59 24.16
C LEU A 59 14.27 11.65 24.31
N LEU A 60 14.23 10.56 23.54
CA LEU A 60 13.17 9.57 23.59
C LEU A 60 13.84 8.21 23.46
N GLY A 61 13.72 7.37 24.49
CA GLY A 61 14.08 5.95 24.43
C GLY A 61 13.21 5.19 23.40
N PRO A 62 12.72 3.96 23.66
CA PRO A 62 12.02 3.09 22.68
C PRO A 62 10.74 3.66 22.01
N ARG A 63 10.42 4.95 22.15
CA ARG A 63 9.31 5.72 21.55
C ARG A 63 9.56 6.23 20.12
N ARG A 64 10.50 5.65 19.35
CA ARG A 64 10.59 5.94 17.91
C ARG A 64 9.44 5.25 17.17
N ARG A 65 8.29 5.93 17.08
CA ARG A 65 7.12 5.51 16.27
C ARG A 65 7.36 5.56 14.75
N THR A 66 8.61 5.54 14.28
CA THR A 66 8.92 5.52 12.84
C THR A 66 8.43 4.22 12.21
N GLY A 67 8.59 3.07 12.90
CA GLY A 67 8.06 1.79 12.45
C GLY A 67 6.54 1.77 12.35
N TYR A 68 5.84 2.46 13.27
CA TYR A 68 4.38 2.61 13.24
C TYR A 68 3.88 3.32 11.98
N TRP A 69 4.49 4.46 11.62
CA TRP A 69 4.10 5.20 10.40
C TRP A 69 4.48 4.45 9.12
N LEU A 70 5.61 3.72 9.13
CA LEU A 70 6.04 2.89 8.02
C LEU A 70 5.08 1.71 7.80
N CYS A 71 4.60 1.06 8.87
CA CYS A 71 3.58 0.01 8.78
C CYS A 71 2.26 0.56 8.22
N LEU A 72 1.85 1.76 8.62
CA LEU A 72 0.64 2.41 8.08
C LEU A 72 0.75 2.74 6.59
N ILE A 73 1.93 3.14 6.11
CA ILE A 73 2.18 3.38 4.68
C ILE A 73 2.13 2.07 3.89
N LEU A 74 2.64 0.96 4.45
CA LEU A 74 2.66 -0.36 3.81
C LEU A 74 1.32 -1.09 3.86
N LEU A 75 0.45 -0.77 4.81
CA LEU A 75 -0.86 -1.41 4.97
C LEU A 75 -1.72 -1.36 3.69
N PRO A 76 -1.92 -0.21 3.03
CA PRO A 76 -2.64 -0.17 1.76
C PRO A 76 -1.91 -0.90 0.61
N LEU A 77 -0.58 -1.01 0.64
CA LEU A 77 0.16 -1.83 -0.34
C LEU A 77 -0.13 -3.33 -0.18
N ALA A 78 -0.46 -3.79 1.03
CA ALA A 78 -0.88 -5.17 1.26
C ALA A 78 -2.17 -5.53 0.51
N LEU A 79 -2.97 -4.55 0.08
CA LEU A 79 -4.20 -4.73 -0.68
C LEU A 79 -3.96 -4.85 -2.19
N LEU A 80 -2.75 -4.57 -2.70
CA LEU A 80 -2.41 -4.76 -4.11
C LEU A 80 -2.66 -6.20 -4.61
N PRO A 81 -2.21 -7.26 -3.94
CA PRO A 81 -2.52 -8.64 -4.34
C PRO A 81 -4.02 -8.94 -4.36
N LEU A 82 -4.81 -8.29 -3.47
CA LEU A 82 -6.26 -8.44 -3.45
C LEU A 82 -6.93 -7.77 -4.66
N ARG A 83 -6.40 -6.61 -5.10
CA ARG A 83 -6.83 -5.96 -6.35
C ARG A 83 -6.56 -6.86 -7.55
N VAL A 84 -5.37 -7.47 -7.61
CA VAL A 84 -5.02 -8.41 -8.69
C VAL A 84 -5.95 -9.62 -8.67
N ALA A 85 -6.27 -10.17 -7.50
CA ALA A 85 -7.27 -11.24 -7.38
C ALA A 85 -8.66 -10.82 -7.90
N TYR A 86 -9.08 -9.58 -7.65
CA TYR A 86 -10.34 -9.04 -8.15
C TYR A 86 -10.34 -8.84 -9.69
N GLU A 87 -9.22 -8.41 -10.26
CA GLU A 87 -9.06 -8.30 -11.71
C GLU A 87 -9.11 -9.68 -12.39
N ILE A 88 -8.47 -10.69 -11.81
CA ILE A 88 -8.58 -12.10 -12.24
C ILE A 88 -10.04 -12.59 -12.19
N TRP A 89 -10.82 -12.12 -11.19
CA TRP A 89 -12.23 -12.49 -11.04
C TRP A 89 -13.11 -11.88 -12.12
N LEU A 90 -12.86 -10.63 -12.46
CA LEU A 90 -13.57 -9.97 -13.55
C LEU A 90 -13.21 -10.55 -14.92
N GLU A 91 -11.94 -10.92 -15.13
CA GLU A 91 -11.46 -11.46 -16.41
C GLU A 91 -11.73 -12.98 -16.55
N GLY A 92 -12.07 -13.67 -15.46
CA GLY A 92 -12.33 -15.11 -15.44
C GLY A 92 -11.10 -15.99 -15.74
N ALA A 93 -9.93 -15.38 -15.90
CA ALA A 93 -8.67 -16.04 -16.18
C ALA A 93 -7.52 -15.18 -15.66
N TYR A 94 -6.50 -15.82 -15.10
CA TYR A 94 -5.25 -15.13 -14.82
C TYR A 94 -4.46 -15.04 -16.13
N ARG A 95 -4.23 -13.82 -16.62
CA ARG A 95 -3.33 -13.54 -17.74
C ARG A 95 -2.00 -13.07 -17.17
N SER A 96 -0.96 -13.90 -17.26
CA SER A 96 0.41 -13.43 -17.04
C SER A 96 0.65 -12.26 -18.00
N ALA A 97 0.88 -11.07 -17.45
CA ALA A 97 1.10 -9.88 -18.25
C ALA A 97 2.42 -10.04 -19.01
N THR A 98 2.35 -10.59 -20.22
CA THR A 98 3.42 -10.77 -21.21
C THR A 98 4.59 -11.66 -20.76
N GLY A 99 5.03 -12.54 -21.68
CA GLY A 99 6.07 -13.53 -21.43
C GLY A 99 7.35 -12.95 -20.84
N ASP A 100 8.01 -13.76 -20.01
CA ASP A 100 9.34 -13.54 -19.45
C ASP A 100 9.48 -12.58 -18.24
N SER A 101 8.48 -12.51 -17.35
CA SER A 101 8.73 -12.13 -15.95
C SER A 101 9.13 -13.37 -15.13
N GLY A 102 10.44 -13.67 -15.10
CA GLY A 102 11.07 -14.72 -14.28
C GLY A 102 10.99 -14.49 -12.75
N LEU A 103 9.85 -14.06 -12.24
CA LEU A 103 9.53 -14.11 -10.82
C LEU A 103 8.95 -15.49 -10.52
N LEU A 104 9.61 -16.25 -9.65
CA LEU A 104 9.20 -17.59 -9.18
C LEU A 104 7.71 -17.70 -8.76
N GLY A 105 7.02 -16.57 -8.51
CA GLY A 105 5.59 -16.52 -8.20
C GLY A 105 4.66 -16.78 -9.39
N ASP A 106 5.01 -16.40 -10.62
CA ASP A 106 4.12 -16.57 -11.79
C ASP A 106 3.92 -18.05 -12.13
N GLY A 107 4.97 -18.86 -12.00
CA GLY A 107 4.90 -20.31 -12.23
C GLY A 107 3.99 -21.03 -11.23
N VAL A 108 3.99 -20.60 -9.96
CA VAL A 108 3.10 -21.17 -8.93
C VAL A 108 1.65 -20.77 -9.20
N LEU A 109 1.40 -19.53 -9.62
CA LEU A 109 0.06 -19.04 -9.94
C LEU A 109 -0.53 -19.76 -11.16
N VAL A 110 0.25 -19.97 -12.21
CA VAL A 110 -0.16 -20.75 -13.39
C VAL A 110 -0.43 -22.21 -13.02
N TRP A 111 0.46 -22.85 -12.25
CA TRP A 111 0.26 -24.22 -11.77
C TRP A 111 -1.01 -24.36 -10.92
N LEU A 112 -1.30 -23.38 -10.08
CA LEU A 112 -2.51 -23.36 -9.24
C LEU A 112 -3.77 -23.13 -10.07
N GLN A 113 -3.67 -22.38 -11.16
CA GLN A 113 -4.76 -22.19 -12.13
C GLN A 113 -5.08 -23.49 -12.88
N ASP A 114 -4.06 -24.26 -13.27
CA ASP A 114 -4.27 -25.55 -13.95
C ASP A 114 -4.90 -26.61 -13.03
N LEU A 115 -4.66 -26.53 -11.73
CA LEU A 115 -5.19 -27.49 -10.73
C LEU A 115 -6.58 -27.14 -10.19
N LEU A 116 -6.83 -25.87 -9.86
CA LEU A 116 -8.05 -25.41 -9.18
C LEU A 116 -8.86 -24.39 -10.01
N GLY A 117 -8.48 -24.16 -11.27
CA GLY A 117 -9.03 -23.07 -12.06
C GLY A 117 -8.64 -21.70 -11.52
N TYR A 118 -9.32 -20.64 -11.96
CA TYR A 118 -9.05 -19.25 -11.56
C TYR A 118 -9.23 -18.97 -10.06
N VAL A 119 -9.84 -19.90 -9.30
CA VAL A 119 -10.03 -19.82 -7.84
C VAL A 119 -8.71 -20.05 -7.08
N GLY A 120 -7.81 -20.89 -7.62
CA GLY A 120 -6.51 -21.16 -7.00
C GLY A 120 -5.68 -19.89 -6.81
N PRO A 121 -5.34 -19.16 -7.89
CA PRO A 121 -4.58 -17.91 -7.83
C PRO A 121 -5.20 -16.88 -6.87
N MET A 122 -6.54 -16.78 -6.82
CA MET A 122 -7.23 -15.86 -5.91
C MET A 122 -7.04 -16.21 -4.45
N LEU A 123 -7.18 -17.48 -4.07
CA LEU A 123 -7.02 -17.90 -2.68
C LEU A 123 -5.59 -17.67 -2.19
N LEU A 124 -4.59 -17.90 -3.06
CA LEU A 124 -3.19 -17.62 -2.75
C LEU A 124 -2.97 -16.11 -2.55
N LEU A 125 -3.43 -15.28 -3.49
CA LEU A 125 -3.28 -13.82 -3.41
C LEU A 125 -4.02 -13.24 -2.20
N LEU A 126 -5.20 -13.77 -1.88
CA LEU A 126 -5.97 -13.41 -0.70
C LEU A 126 -5.23 -13.80 0.58
N ALA A 127 -4.69 -15.02 0.67
CA ALA A 127 -3.90 -15.48 1.81
C ALA A 127 -2.64 -14.64 2.00
N ILE A 128 -1.92 -14.30 0.93
CA ILE A 128 -0.73 -13.43 0.97
C ILE A 128 -1.12 -12.03 1.44
N SER A 129 -2.17 -11.44 0.87
CA SER A 129 -2.66 -10.11 1.26
C SER A 129 -3.04 -10.07 2.75
N ALA A 130 -3.73 -11.10 3.24
CA ALA A 130 -4.15 -11.23 4.62
C ALA A 130 -2.96 -11.44 5.55
N ALA A 131 -1.99 -12.28 5.18
CA ALA A 131 -0.78 -12.50 5.97
C ALA A 131 0.05 -11.22 6.11
N ILE A 132 0.19 -10.44 5.02
CA ILE A 132 0.88 -9.14 5.06
C ILE A 132 0.09 -8.14 5.92
N ALA A 133 -1.23 -8.05 5.76
CA ALA A 133 -2.05 -7.15 6.58
C ALA A 133 -2.00 -7.52 8.07
N ILE A 134 -2.11 -8.81 8.43
CA ILE A 134 -2.08 -9.29 9.82
C ILE A 134 -0.70 -9.08 10.43
N SER A 135 0.39 -9.34 9.69
CA SER A 135 1.74 -9.12 10.18
C SER A 135 2.01 -7.63 10.41
N LEU A 136 1.61 -6.75 9.48
CA LEU A 136 1.70 -5.31 9.65
C LEU A 136 0.85 -4.80 10.84
N LEU A 137 -0.36 -5.32 11.03
CA LEU A 137 -1.21 -5.00 12.17
C LEU A 137 -0.62 -5.51 13.50
N SER A 138 -0.01 -6.69 13.50
CA SER A 138 0.65 -7.26 14.68
C SER A 138 1.87 -6.44 15.06
N LEU A 139 2.68 -6.05 14.07
CA LEU A 139 3.79 -5.11 14.26
C LEU A 139 3.26 -3.77 14.77
N LEU A 140 2.17 -3.23 14.22
CA LEU A 140 1.54 -2.01 14.70
C LEU A 140 1.15 -2.10 16.17
N LYS A 141 0.52 -3.22 16.59
CA LYS A 141 0.13 -3.49 17.98
C LYS A 141 1.36 -3.51 18.90
N THR A 142 2.43 -4.19 18.52
CA THR A 142 3.67 -4.23 19.32
C THR A 142 4.34 -2.85 19.48
N GLN A 143 4.09 -1.91 18.54
CA GLN A 143 4.58 -0.53 18.61
C GLN A 143 3.67 0.38 19.45
N THR A 144 2.43 -0.01 19.74
CA THR A 144 1.44 0.77 20.51
C THR A 144 1.21 0.25 21.93
N THR A 145 1.33 -1.06 22.17
CA THR A 145 1.18 -1.66 23.50
C THR A 145 2.49 -1.59 24.28
N ARG A 146 2.72 -0.46 24.98
CA ARG A 146 3.57 -0.35 26.18
C ARG A 146 3.25 0.92 26.95
#